data_AF-A0A9D3Y022-F1
#
_entry.id   AF-A0A9D3Y022-F1
#
_cell.length_a   1.000
_cell.length_b   1.000
_cell.length_c   1.000
_cell.angle_alpha   90.00
_cell.angle_beta   90.00
_cell.angle_gamma   90.00
#
_symmetry.space_group_name_H-M   'P 1'
#
loop_
_entity.id
_entity.type
_entity.pdbx_description
1 polymer ?
#
loop_
_entity_poly.entity_id
_entity_poly.type
_entity_poly.pdbx_seq_one_letter_code
_entity_poly.pdbx_strand_id
1 'polypeptide(L)'
;MMITTFCSSMMITTFCSNDDYNFMWRSSMVITTFCSSMMITTFCSSMKMATFCSSMMMATFCSSMMITTFSSSMMITTFCSSMMIATFCSSMMITTFCSSMMITTLCSSMMITTFCNSMMITTFCSSMMITTFCSSMMITTFCSSMMITTFCSSMMITTFCSSMMITNFCSSMMITTFCSSMMMATYYSSMMITTFCSSMMITTFCSSMMITTF
;
A
#
# COMPACT_ATOMS: atom_id res chain seq x y z
N MET A 1 -7.29 28.07 -11.27
CA MET A 1 -6.28 29.14 -11.46
C MET A 1 -4.91 28.46 -11.59
N MET A 2 -4.18 28.65 -12.70
CA MET A 2 -2.89 27.98 -12.90
C MET A 2 -1.79 28.71 -12.11
N ILE A 3 -1.41 28.17 -10.94
CA ILE A 3 -0.31 28.70 -10.13
C ILE A 3 0.97 27.97 -10.53
N THR A 4 1.69 28.47 -11.53
CA THR A 4 3.07 28.07 -11.77
C THR A 4 3.97 28.92 -10.88
N THR A 5 4.60 28.31 -9.87
CA THR A 5 5.56 29.02 -9.01
C THR A 5 6.93 28.36 -9.07
N PHE A 6 7.93 29.11 -9.55
CA PHE A 6 9.33 28.70 -9.57
C PHE A 6 10.03 29.27 -8.33
N CYS A 7 10.27 28.44 -7.32
CA CYS A 7 11.13 28.74 -6.18
C CYS A 7 11.72 27.41 -5.63
N SER A 8 12.88 27.46 -4.99
CA SER A 8 13.64 26.28 -4.53
C SER A 8 12.91 25.45 -3.46
N SER A 9 11.96 26.05 -2.74
CA SER A 9 11.08 25.38 -1.76
C SER A 9 9.70 26.04 -1.74
N MET A 10 8.63 25.24 -1.72
CA MET A 10 7.26 25.74 -1.58
C MET A 10 6.58 25.17 -0.36
N MET A 11 5.99 26.05 0.45
CA MET A 11 5.01 25.67 1.44
C MET A 11 3.65 26.14 0.93
N ILE A 12 2.75 25.21 0.64
CA ILE A 12 1.35 25.51 0.30
C ILE A 12 0.52 25.23 1.55
N THR A 13 0.00 26.31 2.15
CA THR A 13 -0.99 26.27 3.22
C THR A 13 -2.27 26.90 2.68
N THR A 14 -3.28 26.09 2.36
CA THR A 14 -4.52 26.61 1.79
C THR A 14 -5.76 26.06 2.49
N PHE A 15 -6.69 26.98 2.77
CA PHE A 15 -8.05 26.71 3.23
C PHE A 15 -8.98 27.16 2.09
N CYS A 16 -9.38 26.23 1.22
CA CYS A 16 -10.19 26.59 0.06
C CYS A 16 -11.38 25.64 -0.13
N SER A 17 -12.56 26.23 -0.26
CA SER A 17 -13.74 25.63 -0.85
C SER A 17 -13.61 25.65 -2.38
N ASN A 18 -12.99 24.60 -2.90
CA ASN A 18 -12.87 24.15 -4.31
C ASN A 18 -11.85 24.79 -5.28
N ASP A 19 -11.11 23.84 -5.89
CA ASP A 19 -10.52 23.73 -7.23
C ASP A 19 -9.06 24.16 -7.55
N ASP A 20 -8.28 23.10 -7.87
CA ASP A 20 -7.11 22.92 -8.73
C ASP A 20 -5.70 23.38 -8.29
N TYR A 21 -4.87 22.39 -7.88
CA TYR A 21 -3.41 22.52 -7.85
C TYR A 21 -2.78 21.65 -8.94
N ASN A 22 -2.49 22.28 -10.08
CA ASN A 22 -1.94 21.65 -11.27
C ASN A 22 -0.41 21.82 -11.35
N PHE A 23 0.27 20.78 -11.84
CA PHE A 23 1.67 20.70 -12.28
C PHE A 23 2.70 21.58 -11.53
N MET A 24 3.31 21.00 -10.51
CA MET A 24 4.37 21.65 -9.73
C MET A 24 5.75 21.03 -10.05
N TRP A 25 6.75 21.87 -10.33
CA TRP A 25 8.13 21.46 -10.64
C TRP A 25 9.11 22.08 -9.64
N ARG A 26 9.55 21.35 -8.60
CA ARG A 26 10.45 21.91 -7.56
C ARG A 26 11.32 20.86 -6.88
N SER A 27 12.44 21.28 -6.31
CA SER A 27 13.27 20.39 -5.50
C SER A 27 12.51 19.86 -4.27
N SER A 28 11.91 20.73 -3.46
CA SER A 28 11.18 20.31 -2.26
C SER A 28 9.79 20.94 -2.17
N MET A 29 8.81 20.15 -1.74
CA MET A 29 7.43 20.59 -1.53
C MET A 29 6.88 20.14 -0.19
N VAL A 30 6.21 21.06 0.50
CA VAL A 30 5.41 20.78 1.68
C VAL A 30 3.99 21.29 1.42
N ILE A 31 3.02 20.40 1.45
CA ILE A 31 1.61 20.69 1.16
C ILE A 31 0.78 20.36 2.39
N THR A 32 0.05 21.35 2.91
CA THR A 32 -0.90 21.18 4.02
C THR A 32 -2.23 21.82 3.64
N THR A 33 -3.29 21.03 3.51
CA THR A 33 -4.54 21.52 2.89
C THR A 33 -5.79 20.88 3.47
N PHE A 34 -6.87 21.67 3.45
CA PHE A 34 -8.24 21.25 3.76
C PHE A 34 -9.14 21.65 2.59
N CYS A 35 -9.76 20.67 1.94
CA CYS A 35 -10.62 20.92 0.77
C CYS A 35 -11.66 19.82 0.59
N SER A 36 -12.69 20.05 -0.22
CA SER A 36 -13.65 18.99 -0.55
C SER A 36 -13.02 17.95 -1.48
N SER A 37 -12.32 18.40 -2.51
CA SER A 37 -11.66 17.56 -3.51
C SER A 37 -10.26 18.09 -3.82
N MET A 38 -9.34 17.16 -4.12
CA MET A 38 -7.97 17.46 -4.47
C MET A 38 -7.49 16.62 -5.65
N MET A 39 -6.90 17.29 -6.62
CA MET A 39 -6.25 16.67 -7.77
C MET A 39 -4.83 17.25 -7.84
N ILE A 40 -3.81 16.39 -7.77
CA ILE A 40 -2.40 16.83 -7.74
C ILE A 40 -1.58 16.05 -8.76
N THR A 41 -0.83 16.79 -9.56
CA THR A 41 0.19 16.27 -10.48
C THR A 41 1.52 16.99 -10.22
N THR A 42 2.59 16.26 -9.87
CA THR A 42 3.86 16.92 -9.47
C THR A 42 5.11 16.14 -9.82
N PHE A 43 6.19 16.90 -10.06
CA PHE A 43 7.54 16.39 -10.23
C PHE A 43 8.46 17.09 -9.24
N CYS A 44 9.12 16.32 -8.37
CA CYS A 44 9.95 16.89 -7.32
C CYS A 44 11.11 15.99 -6.90
N SER A 45 12.07 16.47 -6.10
CA SER A 45 13.00 15.54 -5.45
C SER A 45 12.45 15.02 -4.12
N SER A 46 11.71 15.86 -3.39
CA SER A 46 11.09 15.50 -2.12
C SER A 46 9.72 16.13 -1.91
N MET A 47 8.76 15.33 -1.44
CA MET A 47 7.41 15.77 -1.09
C MET A 47 7.05 15.37 0.34
N LYS A 48 6.48 16.31 1.10
CA LYS A 48 5.71 16.01 2.31
C LYS A 48 4.30 16.57 2.18
N MET A 49 3.30 15.73 2.43
CA MET A 49 1.90 16.10 2.28
C MET A 49 1.08 15.72 3.51
N ALA A 50 0.30 16.66 4.01
CA ALA A 50 -0.72 16.46 5.03
C ALA A 50 -2.06 17.02 4.54
N THR A 51 -3.07 16.18 4.37
CA THR A 51 -4.33 16.60 3.74
C THR A 51 -5.55 16.06 4.47
N PHE A 52 -6.59 16.88 4.50
CA PHE A 52 -7.93 16.48 4.89
C PHE A 52 -8.89 16.82 3.75
N CYS A 53 -9.44 15.80 3.09
CA CYS A 53 -10.33 16.02 1.96
C CYS A 53 -11.42 14.98 1.84
N SER A 54 -12.49 15.25 1.10
CA SER A 54 -13.45 14.17 0.80
C SER A 54 -12.84 13.23 -0.24
N SER A 55 -12.26 13.74 -1.32
CA SER A 55 -11.64 12.94 -2.37
C SER A 55 -10.26 13.45 -2.78
N MET A 56 -9.33 12.52 -3.03
CA MET A 56 -7.99 12.82 -3.53
C MET A 56 -7.64 11.96 -4.75
N MET A 57 -7.10 12.60 -5.78
CA MET A 57 -6.33 11.95 -6.83
C MET A 57 -4.92 12.55 -6.88
N MET A 58 -3.91 11.68 -6.92
CA MET A 58 -2.51 12.09 -6.94
C MET A 58 -1.72 11.32 -7.98
N ALA A 59 -0.92 12.04 -8.77
CA ALA A 59 0.08 11.48 -9.68
C ALA A 59 1.43 12.18 -9.46
N THR A 60 2.44 11.45 -9.00
CA THR A 60 3.72 12.06 -8.58
C THR A 60 4.94 11.31 -9.07
N PHE A 61 5.95 12.06 -9.50
CA PHE A 61 7.31 11.58 -9.71
C PHE A 61 8.26 12.29 -8.75
N CYS A 62 8.72 11.61 -7.70
CA CYS A 62 9.69 12.20 -6.78
C CYS A 62 10.68 11.20 -6.20
N SER A 63 11.89 11.61 -5.81
CA SER A 63 12.84 10.68 -5.18
C SER A 63 12.35 10.17 -3.82
N SER A 64 11.73 11.04 -3.01
CA SER A 64 11.21 10.70 -1.68
C SER A 64 9.84 11.33 -1.42
N MET A 65 8.93 10.57 -0.82
CA MET A 65 7.60 11.04 -0.47
C MET A 65 7.14 10.59 0.91
N MET A 66 6.51 11.52 1.62
CA MET A 66 5.81 11.30 2.89
C MET A 66 4.38 11.82 2.76
N ILE A 67 3.37 10.96 2.88
CA ILE A 67 1.98 11.34 2.74
C ILE A 67 1.21 10.95 4.00
N THR A 68 0.47 11.92 4.54
CA THR A 68 -0.48 11.76 5.64
C THR A 68 -1.84 12.27 5.19
N THR A 69 -2.87 11.42 5.16
CA THR A 69 -4.18 11.82 4.65
C THR A 69 -5.35 11.32 5.50
N PHE A 70 -6.39 12.14 5.55
CA PHE A 70 -7.71 11.75 6.00
C PHE A 70 -8.68 12.05 4.86
N SER A 71 -9.30 11.02 4.29
CA SER A 71 -10.29 11.24 3.23
C SER A 71 -11.35 10.17 3.12
N SER A 72 -12.43 10.43 2.38
CA SER A 72 -13.38 9.33 2.08
C SER A 72 -12.81 8.40 1.00
N SER A 73 -12.16 8.97 -0.03
CA SER A 73 -11.63 8.23 -1.18
C SER A 73 -10.26 8.73 -1.60
N MET A 74 -9.39 7.81 -2.01
CA MET A 74 -8.07 8.13 -2.56
C MET A 74 -7.67 7.27 -3.75
N MET A 75 -7.04 7.92 -4.72
CA MET A 75 -6.39 7.32 -5.87
C MET A 75 -4.97 7.88 -5.97
N ILE A 76 -3.94 7.06 -5.73
CA ILE A 76 -2.54 7.49 -5.70
C ILE A 76 -1.75 6.68 -6.72
N THR A 77 -1.06 7.39 -7.63
CA THR A 77 -0.19 6.81 -8.65
C THR A 77 1.20 7.44 -8.54
N THR A 78 2.26 6.64 -8.36
CA THR A 78 3.56 7.20 -7.97
C THR A 78 4.76 6.47 -8.55
N PHE A 79 5.81 7.23 -8.82
CA PHE A 79 7.13 6.75 -9.17
C PHE A 79 8.15 7.43 -8.25
N CYS A 80 8.83 6.65 -7.41
CA CYS A 80 9.76 7.19 -6.43
C CYS A 80 10.90 6.26 -6.04
N SER A 81 11.90 6.73 -5.31
CA SER A 81 12.87 5.83 -4.69
C SER A 81 12.34 5.32 -3.34
N SER A 82 11.71 6.22 -2.58
CA SER A 82 11.18 5.92 -1.24
C SER A 82 9.81 6.56 -1.02
N MET A 83 8.92 5.81 -0.38
CA MET A 83 7.57 6.25 -0.05
C MET A 83 7.16 5.81 1.35
N MET A 84 6.58 6.74 2.09
CA MET A 84 5.88 6.48 3.35
C MET A 84 4.45 7.03 3.25
N ILE A 85 3.46 6.19 3.52
CA ILE A 85 2.04 6.55 3.47
C ILE A 85 1.37 6.19 4.81
N ALA A 86 0.67 7.16 5.40
CA ALA A 86 -0.19 6.97 6.57
C ALA A 86 -1.58 7.56 6.31
N THR A 87 -2.62 6.76 6.41
CA THR A 87 -3.94 7.16 5.91
C THR A 87 -5.10 6.63 6.73
N PHE A 88 -6.18 7.40 6.74
CA PHE A 88 -7.49 6.97 7.21
C PHE A 88 -8.51 7.28 6.11
N CYS A 89 -9.17 6.25 5.56
CA CYS A 89 -10.14 6.47 4.49
C CYS A 89 -11.23 5.43 4.36
N SER A 90 -12.32 5.70 3.62
CA SER A 90 -13.28 4.65 3.30
C SER A 90 -12.72 3.73 2.21
N SER A 91 -12.20 4.31 1.13
CA SER A 91 -11.61 3.57 0.01
C SER A 91 -10.27 4.13 -0.43
N MET A 92 -9.36 3.22 -0.78
CA MET A 92 -8.04 3.56 -1.30
C MET A 92 -7.65 2.66 -2.46
N MET A 93 -7.12 3.27 -3.52
CA MET A 93 -6.37 2.58 -4.56
C MET A 93 -4.98 3.19 -4.73
N ILE A 94 -3.95 2.34 -4.68
CA ILE A 94 -2.56 2.74 -4.80
C ILE A 94 -1.90 1.97 -5.93
N THR A 95 -1.23 2.68 -6.83
CA THR A 95 -0.29 2.11 -7.81
C THR A 95 1.08 2.75 -7.67
N THR A 96 2.13 1.94 -7.51
CA THR A 96 3.48 2.49 -7.26
C THR A 96 4.59 1.71 -7.94
N PHE A 97 5.62 2.46 -8.34
CA PHE A 97 6.93 1.93 -8.70
C PHE A 97 7.96 2.58 -7.78
N CYS A 98 8.61 1.79 -6.92
CA CYS A 98 9.59 2.35 -5.99
C CYS A 98 10.74 1.42 -5.60
N SER A 99 11.76 1.90 -4.92
CA SER A 99 12.75 1.00 -4.30
C SER A 99 12.27 0.51 -2.94
N SER A 100 11.64 1.40 -2.16
CA SER A 100 11.15 1.11 -0.81
C SER A 100 9.79 1.75 -0.55
N MET A 101 8.91 1.00 0.10
CA MET A 101 7.58 1.44 0.48
C MET A 101 7.25 1.03 1.91
N MET A 102 6.66 1.97 2.66
CA MET A 102 5.99 1.70 3.93
C MET A 102 4.56 2.24 3.87
N ILE A 103 3.58 1.39 4.18
CA ILE A 103 2.16 1.76 4.20
C ILE A 103 1.56 1.43 5.57
N THR A 104 0.86 2.41 6.14
CA THR A 104 0.06 2.30 7.36
C THR A 104 -1.35 2.81 7.07
N THR A 105 -2.38 1.97 7.19
CA THR A 105 -3.74 2.38 6.82
C THR A 105 -4.83 1.84 7.73
N LEU A 106 -5.88 2.64 7.85
CA LEU A 106 -7.18 2.26 8.39
C LEU A 106 -8.22 2.56 7.32
N CYS A 107 -8.90 1.54 6.79
CA CYS A 107 -9.91 1.78 5.76
C CYS A 107 -11.06 0.79 5.71
N SER A 108 -12.07 1.03 4.87
CA SER A 108 -13.06 -0.02 4.58
C SER A 108 -12.55 -0.93 3.47
N SER A 109 -12.07 -0.37 2.37
CA SER A 109 -11.56 -1.14 1.23
C SER A 109 -10.22 -0.61 0.71
N MET A 110 -9.35 -1.54 0.32
CA MET A 110 -8.03 -1.23 -0.25
C MET A 110 -7.67 -2.10 -1.44
N MET A 111 -7.09 -1.45 -2.44
CA MET A 111 -6.50 -2.07 -3.62
C MET A 111 -5.09 -1.52 -3.81
N ILE A 112 -4.07 -2.38 -3.80
CA ILE A 112 -2.67 -1.97 -3.89
C ILE A 112 -1.99 -2.78 -5.00
N THR A 113 -1.35 -2.07 -5.95
CA THR A 113 -0.52 -2.67 -7.00
C THR A 113 0.88 -2.07 -6.99
N THR A 114 1.92 -2.88 -6.80
CA THR A 114 3.26 -2.34 -6.51
C THR A 114 4.39 -3.12 -7.17
N PHE A 115 5.38 -2.38 -7.67
CA PHE A 115 6.67 -2.91 -8.10
C PHE A 115 7.78 -2.25 -7.30
N CYS A 116 8.56 -3.04 -6.54
CA CYS A 116 9.65 -2.47 -5.75
C CYS A 116 10.71 -3.46 -5.27
N ASN A 117 11.72 -3.02 -4.53
CA ASN A 117 12.66 -3.95 -3.88
C ASN A 117 12.16 -4.39 -2.50
N SER A 118 11.57 -3.48 -1.73
CA SER A 118 11.16 -3.74 -0.33
C SER A 118 9.83 -3.08 0.00
N MET A 119 8.95 -3.83 0.67
CA MET A 119 7.68 -3.32 1.18
C MET A 119 7.38 -3.76 2.60
N MET A 120 6.80 -2.82 3.35
CA MET A 120 6.16 -3.09 4.63
C MET A 120 4.73 -2.52 4.59
N ILE A 121 3.75 -3.36 4.92
CA ILE A 121 2.34 -2.96 4.93
C ILE A 121 1.73 -3.33 6.29
N THR A 122 1.07 -2.36 6.92
CA THR A 122 0.34 -2.50 8.18
C THR A 122 -1.06 -1.93 8.00
N THR A 123 -2.10 -2.73 8.22
CA THR A 123 -3.45 -2.35 7.82
C THR A 123 -4.55 -2.91 8.71
N PHE A 124 -5.61 -2.12 8.86
CA PHE A 124 -6.92 -2.59 9.34
C PHE A 124 -7.97 -2.24 8.31
N CYS A 125 -8.68 -3.23 7.78
CA CYS A 125 -9.70 -2.97 6.76
C CYS A 125 -10.84 -3.98 6.75
N SER A 126 -11.93 -3.71 6.02
CA SER A 126 -12.94 -4.75 5.79
C SER A 126 -12.50 -5.68 4.65
N SER A 127 -12.01 -5.10 3.55
CA SER A 127 -11.55 -5.85 2.38
C SER A 127 -10.21 -5.32 1.84
N MET A 128 -9.36 -6.26 1.43
CA MET A 128 -8.05 -5.97 0.88
C MET A 128 -7.76 -6.80 -0.37
N MET A 129 -7.22 -6.15 -1.39
CA MET A 129 -6.64 -6.76 -2.58
C MET A 129 -5.23 -6.21 -2.79
N ILE A 130 -4.22 -7.09 -2.84
CA ILE A 130 -2.82 -6.73 -3.01
C ILE A 130 -2.20 -7.52 -4.16
N THR A 131 -1.57 -6.82 -5.10
CA THR A 131 -0.79 -7.43 -6.19
C THR A 131 0.62 -6.86 -6.23
N THR A 132 1.66 -7.68 -6.10
CA THR A 132 3.01 -7.15 -5.86
C THR A 132 4.11 -7.94 -6.55
N PHE A 133 5.12 -7.22 -7.03
CA PHE A 133 6.39 -7.76 -7.48
C PHE A 133 7.51 -7.11 -6.66
N CYS A 134 8.21 -7.89 -5.83
CA CYS A 134 9.26 -7.32 -4.99
C CYS A 134 10.36 -8.30 -4.58
N SER A 135 11.51 -7.82 -4.13
CA SER A 135 12.51 -8.73 -3.54
C SER A 135 12.09 -9.21 -2.16
N SER A 136 11.58 -8.29 -1.33
CA SER A 136 11.19 -8.56 0.06
C SER A 136 9.87 -7.89 0.43
N MET A 137 9.05 -8.63 1.18
CA MET A 137 7.74 -8.18 1.64
C MET A 137 7.49 -8.57 3.10
N MET A 138 6.96 -7.63 3.87
CA MET A 138 6.34 -7.87 5.17
C MET A 138 4.93 -7.29 5.20
N ILE A 139 3.95 -8.13 5.56
CA ILE A 139 2.55 -7.71 5.67
C ILE A 139 1.99 -8.07 7.05
N THR A 140 1.32 -7.11 7.68
CA THR A 140 0.56 -7.26 8.93
C THR A 140 -0.85 -6.72 8.71
N THR A 141 -1.88 -7.54 8.92
CA THR A 141 -3.26 -7.15 8.61
C THR A 141 -4.29 -7.69 9.59
N PHE A 142 -5.35 -6.89 9.74
CA PHE A 142 -6.62 -7.30 10.34
C PHE A 142 -7.74 -6.96 9.37
N CYS A 143 -8.45 -7.97 8.86
CA CYS A 143 -9.52 -7.72 7.89
C CYS A 143 -10.62 -8.76 7.84
N SER A 144 -11.77 -8.45 7.27
CA SER A 144 -12.79 -9.48 7.04
C SER A 144 -12.37 -10.41 5.89
N SER A 145 -11.95 -9.83 4.76
CA SER A 145 -11.52 -10.57 3.57
C SER A 145 -10.21 -10.06 2.98
N MET A 146 -9.39 -10.99 2.51
CA MET A 146 -8.09 -10.71 1.91
C MET A 146 -7.83 -11.54 0.65
N MET A 147 -7.32 -10.87 -0.38
CA MET A 147 -6.78 -11.45 -1.60
C MET A 147 -5.35 -10.94 -1.83
N ILE A 148 -4.35 -11.82 -1.87
CA ILE A 148 -2.96 -11.45 -2.13
C ILE A 148 -2.41 -12.25 -3.32
N THR A 149 -1.83 -11.54 -4.28
CA THR A 149 -1.05 -12.13 -5.38
C THR A 149 0.36 -11.56 -5.39
N THR A 150 1.38 -12.41 -5.36
CA THR A 150 2.74 -11.99 -5.02
C THR A 150 3.79 -12.76 -5.81
N PHE A 151 4.83 -12.04 -6.22
CA PHE A 151 6.06 -12.58 -6.80
C PHE A 151 7.25 -11.98 -6.06
N CYS A 152 8.01 -12.80 -5.34
CA CYS A 152 9.09 -12.29 -4.50
C CYS A 152 10.25 -13.24 -4.20
N SER A 153 11.32 -12.75 -3.60
CA SER A 153 12.37 -13.63 -3.05
C SER A 153 12.03 -14.06 -1.63
N SER A 154 11.58 -13.13 -0.79
CA SER A 154 11.18 -13.38 0.59
C SER A 154 9.89 -12.69 0.98
N MET A 155 9.06 -13.41 1.74
CA MET A 155 7.78 -12.93 2.24
C MET A 155 7.57 -13.34 3.69
N MET A 156 7.09 -12.40 4.49
CA MET A 156 6.50 -12.66 5.80
C MET A 156 5.08 -12.08 5.85
N ILE A 157 4.09 -12.89 6.23
CA ILE A 157 2.70 -12.47 6.39
C ILE A 157 2.19 -12.84 7.77
N THR A 158 1.56 -11.86 8.43
CA THR A 158 0.83 -12.01 9.70
C THR A 158 -0.58 -11.47 9.52
N THR A 159 -1.60 -12.30 9.75
CA THR A 159 -2.98 -11.93 9.43
C THR A 159 -4.00 -12.46 10.42
N PHE A 160 -5.04 -11.66 10.63
CA PHE A 160 -6.28 -12.05 11.30
C PHE A 160 -7.44 -11.72 10.39
N CYS A 161 -8.15 -12.74 9.90
CA CYS A 161 -9.27 -12.50 8.98
C CYS A 161 -10.38 -13.53 9.01
N SER A 162 -11.53 -13.24 8.40
CA SER A 162 -12.56 -14.28 8.23
C SER A 162 -12.20 -15.19 7.05
N SER A 163 -11.83 -14.59 5.92
CA SER A 163 -11.45 -15.33 4.70
C SER A 163 -10.17 -14.79 4.06
N MET A 164 -9.36 -15.74 3.58
CA MET A 164 -8.09 -15.45 2.93
C MET A 164 -7.89 -16.27 1.66
N MET A 165 -7.43 -15.61 0.61
CA MET A 165 -6.95 -16.21 -0.62
C MET A 165 -5.54 -15.67 -0.92
N ILE A 166 -4.55 -16.55 -1.05
CA ILE A 166 -3.19 -16.15 -1.44
C ILE A 166 -2.72 -16.99 -2.62
N THR A 167 -2.18 -16.31 -3.63
CA THR A 167 -1.43 -16.93 -4.71
C THR A 167 0.00 -16.38 -4.70
N ASN A 168 1.00 -17.22 -4.49
CA ASN A 168 2.37 -16.73 -4.31
C ASN A 168 3.44 -17.55 -5.04
N PHE A 169 4.41 -16.83 -5.60
CA PHE A 169 5.64 -17.37 -6.18
C PHE A 169 6.84 -16.73 -5.47
N CYS A 170 7.38 -17.40 -4.44
CA CYS A 170 8.57 -16.89 -3.76
C CYS A 170 9.57 -17.97 -3.35
N SER A 171 10.85 -17.61 -3.28
CA SER A 171 11.89 -18.56 -2.83
C SER A 171 11.69 -18.97 -1.36
N SER A 172 11.37 -18.00 -0.50
CA SER A 172 11.15 -18.21 0.93
C SER A 172 9.87 -17.54 1.42
N MET A 173 9.13 -18.23 2.29
CA MET A 173 7.84 -17.76 2.81
C MET A 173 7.64 -18.16 4.27
N MET A 174 7.19 -17.20 5.08
CA MET A 174 6.65 -17.45 6.43
C MET A 174 5.25 -16.85 6.53
N ILE A 175 4.27 -17.67 6.92
CA ILE A 175 2.88 -17.23 7.10
C ILE A 175 2.40 -17.60 8.50
N THR A 176 1.81 -16.62 9.17
CA THR A 176 1.10 -16.77 10.44
C THR A 176 -0.32 -16.22 10.26
N THR A 177 -1.32 -17.06 10.45
CA THR A 177 -2.72 -16.71 10.13
C THR A 177 -3.70 -17.22 11.17
N PHE A 178 -4.71 -16.42 11.44
CA PHE A 178 -5.90 -16.79 12.20
C PHE A 178 -7.11 -16.49 11.33
N CYS A 179 -7.82 -17.53 10.86
CA CYS A 179 -8.96 -17.32 9.97
C CYS A 179 -10.02 -18.41 10.00
N SER A 180 -11.24 -18.10 9.54
CA SER A 180 -12.27 -19.13 9.38
C SER A 180 -12.02 -19.98 8.14
N SER A 181 -11.60 -19.36 7.04
CA SER A 181 -11.30 -20.03 5.78
C SER A 181 -10.02 -19.50 5.13
N MET A 182 -9.20 -20.44 4.66
CA MET A 182 -7.98 -20.17 3.91
C MET A 182 -7.93 -20.98 2.62
N MET A 183 -7.60 -20.32 1.51
CA MET A 183 -7.11 -21.00 0.31
C MET A 183 -5.75 -20.45 -0.13
N MET A 184 -4.81 -21.35 -0.37
CA MET A 184 -3.43 -21.04 -0.75
C MET A 184 -3.05 -21.79 -2.02
N ALA A 185 -2.47 -21.07 -2.99
CA ALA A 185 -1.77 -21.64 -4.13
C ALA A 185 -0.34 -21.09 -4.18
N THR A 186 0.66 -21.96 -4.04
CA THR A 186 2.04 -21.48 -3.79
C THR A 186 3.10 -22.29 -4.53
N TYR A 187 4.15 -21.60 -4.99
CA TYR A 187 5.36 -22.17 -5.58
C TYR A 187 6.59 -21.61 -4.85
N TYR A 188 7.41 -22.48 -4.25
CA TYR A 188 8.51 -22.03 -3.39
C TYR A 188 9.65 -23.02 -3.20
N SER A 189 10.78 -22.55 -2.64
CA SER A 189 11.89 -23.41 -2.21
C SER A 189 11.78 -23.80 -0.73
N SER A 190 11.46 -22.85 0.14
CA SER A 190 11.21 -23.08 1.57
C SER A 190 9.96 -22.34 2.08
N MET A 191 9.17 -23.04 2.90
CA MET A 191 7.96 -22.48 3.52
C MET A 191 7.78 -22.94 4.97
N MET A 192 7.36 -22.01 5.81
CA MET A 192 6.77 -22.29 7.12
C MET A 192 5.37 -21.66 7.19
N ILE A 193 4.37 -22.46 7.54
CA ILE A 193 3.00 -22.01 7.80
C ILE A 193 2.59 -22.35 9.24
N THR A 194 2.04 -21.36 9.93
CA THR A 194 1.35 -21.51 11.21
C THR A 194 -0.07 -20.96 11.04
N THR A 195 -1.07 -21.81 11.24
CA THR A 195 -2.48 -21.45 10.96
C THR A 195 -3.41 -21.93 12.06
N PHE A 196 -4.36 -21.09 12.42
CA PHE A 196 -5.51 -21.45 13.23
C PHE A 196 -6.76 -21.25 12.36
N CYS A 197 -7.36 -22.35 11.89
CA CYS A 197 -8.49 -22.22 10.95
C CYS A 197 -9.48 -23.39 10.94
N SER A 198 -10.75 -23.05 10.70
CA SER A 198 -11.83 -24.03 10.58
C SER A 198 -11.84 -24.76 9.24
N SER A 199 -11.39 -24.11 8.17
CA SER A 199 -11.31 -24.70 6.83
C SER A 199 -10.07 -24.22 6.09
N MET A 200 -9.40 -25.15 5.42
CA MET A 200 -8.14 -24.90 4.73
C MET A 200 -8.03 -25.71 3.45
N MET A 201 -7.62 -25.06 2.38
CA MET A 201 -7.22 -25.69 1.11
C MET A 201 -5.84 -25.15 0.70
N ILE A 202 -4.85 -26.03 0.61
CA ILE A 202 -3.48 -25.66 0.22
C ILE A 202 -3.07 -26.47 -1.02
N THR A 203 -2.61 -25.76 -2.04
CA THR A 203 -1.96 -26.33 -3.22
C THR A 203 -0.53 -25.78 -3.31
N THR A 204 0.46 -26.67 -3.31
CA THR A 204 1.88 -26.29 -3.17
C THR A 204 2.78 -27.07 -4.12
N PHE A 205 3.78 -26.40 -4.67
CA PHE A 205 4.93 -27.02 -5.34
C PHE A 205 6.21 -26.55 -4.66
N CYS A 206 6.98 -27.47 -4.06
CA CYS A 206 8.12 -27.07 -3.26
C CYS A 206 9.21 -28.10 -3.05
N SER A 207 10.38 -27.61 -2.64
CA SER A 207 11.51 -28.44 -2.17
C SER A 207 11.44 -28.76 -0.67
N SER A 208 10.96 -27.84 0.17
CA SER A 208 10.87 -28.04 1.63
C SER A 208 9.69 -27.28 2.25
N MET A 209 8.92 -27.94 3.11
CA MET A 209 7.68 -27.40 3.71
C MET A 209 7.56 -27.81 5.19
N MET A 210 7.14 -26.87 6.04
CA MET A 210 6.62 -27.14 7.37
C MET A 210 5.26 -26.45 7.55
N ILE A 211 4.23 -27.22 7.94
CA ILE A 211 2.89 -26.69 8.26
C ILE A 211 2.54 -27.09 9.69
N THR A 212 2.10 -26.12 10.47
CA THR A 212 1.54 -26.31 11.81
C THR A 212 0.14 -25.74 11.85
N THR A 213 -0.84 -26.61 12.08
CA THR A 213 -2.27 -26.26 12.11
C THR A 213 -2.85 -26.54 13.49
N PHE A 214 -3.73 -25.67 13.96
CA PHE A 214 -4.50 -25.80 15.20
C PHE A 214 -5.99 -25.56 14.93
#